data_AF-A0A923UVF9-F1
#
_entry.id   AF-A0A923UVF9-F1
#
_cell.length_a   1.000
_cell.length_b   1.000
_cell.length_c   1.000
_cell.angle_alpha   90.00
_cell.angle_beta   90.00
_cell.angle_gamma   90.00
#
_symmetry.space_group_name_H-M   'P 1'
#
loop_
_entity.id
_entity.type
_entity.pdbx_description
1 polymer ?
#
loop_
_entity_poly.entity_id
_entity_poly.type
_entity_poly.pdbx_seq_one_letter_code
_entity_poly.pdbx_strand_id
1 'polypeptide(L)'
;MQTNKNIPFYLKTIGIFILLKFGYTLADNDNLIFLLKPTDKIVGLLTGSHSVYFSDKGYYHDNLNILIEKSCSGFNFLLLCFCMLTFLFLKYADKTILKFLTIPIALIASYFFTIFVNASRIFVSIIMQQQANNFLPDIPHLILHELVGVITNLTFLILIYIVSEKFLTNKYQNAKLT
;
A
#
# COMPACT_ATOMS: atom_id res chain seq x y z
N MET A 1 6.93 -29.29 2.56
CA MET A 1 7.29 -28.20 3.50
C MET A 1 8.83 -28.08 3.53
N GLN A 2 9.42 -27.20 2.70
CA GLN A 2 10.89 -26.97 2.61
C GLN A 2 11.31 -25.74 3.45
N THR A 3 10.79 -25.62 4.67
CA THR A 3 10.93 -24.41 5.49
C THR A 3 12.40 -24.05 5.77
N ASN A 4 13.29 -25.02 5.95
CA ASN A 4 14.70 -24.78 6.25
C ASN A 4 15.50 -24.05 5.15
N LYS A 5 15.15 -24.20 3.87
CA LYS A 5 15.90 -23.54 2.77
C LYS A 5 15.50 -22.07 2.57
N ASN A 6 14.33 -21.65 3.08
CA ASN A 6 13.78 -20.31 2.84
C ASN A 6 14.03 -19.32 4.00
N ILE A 7 14.48 -19.81 5.17
CA ILE A 7 14.86 -18.99 6.34
C ILE A 7 15.71 -17.77 5.98
N PRO A 8 16.80 -17.87 5.18
CA PRO A 8 17.62 -16.70 4.87
C PRO A 8 16.86 -15.64 4.07
N PHE A 9 15.88 -16.02 3.24
CA PHE A 9 15.06 -15.08 2.49
C PHE A 9 14.04 -14.37 3.39
N TYR A 10 13.45 -15.08 4.37
CA TYR A 10 12.59 -14.45 5.37
C TYR A 10 13.36 -13.46 6.24
N LEU A 11 14.57 -13.81 6.69
CA LEU A 11 15.43 -12.90 7.44
C LEU A 11 15.79 -11.64 6.63
N LYS A 12 16.14 -11.79 5.35
CA LYS A 12 16.37 -10.65 4.45
C LYS A 12 15.13 -9.76 4.32
N THR A 13 13.96 -10.37 4.16
CA THR A 13 12.68 -9.65 4.06
C THR A 13 12.41 -8.82 5.31
N ILE A 14 12.59 -9.42 6.49
CA ILE A 14 12.45 -8.74 7.79
C ILE A 14 13.50 -7.62 7.93
N GLY A 15 14.75 -7.86 7.53
CA GLY A 15 15.79 -6.82 7.54
C GLY A 15 15.43 -5.62 6.66
N ILE A 16 14.94 -5.87 5.44
CA ILE A 16 14.46 -4.81 4.53
C ILE A 16 13.26 -4.08 5.14
N PHE A 17 12.30 -4.81 5.73
CA PHE A 17 11.15 -4.21 6.41
C PHE A 17 11.60 -3.25 7.52
N ILE A 18 12.53 -3.67 8.37
CA ILE A 18 13.05 -2.85 9.47
C ILE A 18 13.76 -1.61 8.93
N LEU A 19 14.65 -1.77 7.96
CA LEU A 19 15.38 -0.65 7.34
C LEU A 19 14.42 0.38 6.73
N LEU A 20 13.44 -0.08 5.95
CA LEU A 20 12.44 0.80 5.35
C LEU A 20 11.55 1.47 6.40
N LYS A 21 11.18 0.75 7.46
CA LYS A 21 10.37 1.30 8.55
C LYS A 21 11.12 2.39 9.32
N PHE A 22 12.40 2.18 9.63
CA PHE A 22 13.24 3.20 10.26
C PHE A 22 13.45 4.40 9.34
N GLY A 23 13.72 4.16 8.06
CA GLY A 23 13.82 5.22 7.05
C GLY A 23 12.55 6.07 7.00
N TYR A 24 11.37 5.44 7.05
CA TYR A 24 10.09 6.15 7.08
C TYR A 24 9.88 6.97 8.36
N THR A 25 10.32 6.47 9.52
CA THR A 25 10.22 7.25 10.76
C THR A 25 11.01 8.56 10.64
N LEU A 26 12.17 8.53 10.01
CA LEU A 26 13.04 9.69 9.80
C LEU A 26 12.69 10.53 8.55
N ALA A 27 11.87 10.00 7.64
CA ALA A 27 11.57 10.65 6.37
C ALA A 27 10.51 11.76 6.50
N ASP A 28 10.78 12.92 5.91
CA ASP A 28 9.78 13.98 5.71
C ASP A 28 8.94 13.78 4.45
N ASN A 29 7.97 14.67 4.22
CA ASN A 29 7.08 14.63 3.06
C ASN A 29 7.85 14.60 1.73
N ASP A 30 8.96 15.35 1.64
CA ASP A 30 9.81 15.41 0.44
C ASP A 30 10.37 14.03 0.05
N ASN A 31 10.77 13.23 1.03
CA ASN A 31 11.29 11.88 0.81
C ASN A 31 10.21 10.88 0.38
N LEU A 32 8.93 11.22 0.58
CA LEU A 32 7.77 10.42 0.22
C LEU A 32 7.06 10.93 -1.04
N ILE A 33 7.60 11.94 -1.73
CA ILE A 33 7.06 12.46 -2.99
C ILE A 33 6.86 11.34 -4.02
N PHE A 34 7.72 10.33 -4.03
CA PHE A 34 7.60 9.19 -4.97
C PHE A 34 6.32 8.36 -4.78
N LEU A 35 5.71 8.39 -3.59
CA LEU A 35 4.40 7.80 -3.29
C LEU A 35 3.30 8.85 -3.42
N LEU A 36 3.53 10.04 -2.86
CA LEU A 36 2.52 11.09 -2.77
C LEU A 36 2.15 11.67 -4.15
N LYS A 37 3.12 11.95 -5.01
CA LYS A 37 2.89 12.55 -6.34
C LYS A 37 2.04 11.68 -7.27
N PRO A 38 2.30 10.38 -7.47
CA PRO A 38 1.44 9.56 -8.32
C PRO A 38 0.05 9.36 -7.71
N THR A 39 -0.06 9.21 -6.38
CA THR A 39 -1.36 9.13 -5.71
C THR A 39 -2.16 10.41 -5.88
N ASP A 40 -1.56 11.57 -5.63
CA ASP A 40 -2.20 12.88 -5.78
C ASP A 40 -2.70 13.11 -7.21
N LYS A 41 -1.90 12.74 -8.23
CA LYS A 41 -2.31 12.85 -9.63
C LYS A 41 -3.56 12.01 -9.96
N ILE A 42 -3.65 10.80 -9.40
CA ILE A 42 -4.83 9.94 -9.57
C ILE A 42 -6.02 10.54 -8.85
N VAL A 43 -5.85 11.03 -7.61
CA VAL A 43 -6.91 11.66 -6.84
C VAL A 43 -7.42 12.92 -7.53
N GLY A 44 -6.53 13.80 -8.00
CA GLY A 44 -6.90 15.01 -8.75
C GLY A 44 -7.66 14.69 -10.04
N LEU A 45 -7.27 13.63 -10.76
CA LEU A 45 -7.99 13.18 -11.95
C LEU A 45 -9.40 12.64 -11.60
N LEU A 46 -9.54 11.87 -10.52
CA LEU A 46 -10.81 11.30 -10.10
C LEU A 46 -11.78 12.34 -9.51
N THR A 47 -11.25 13.38 -8.89
CA THR A 47 -12.03 14.40 -8.16
C THR A 47 -12.22 15.69 -8.96
N GLY A 48 -11.48 15.86 -10.06
CA GLY A 48 -11.46 17.10 -10.85
C GLY A 48 -10.87 18.30 -10.08
N SER A 49 -10.10 18.04 -9.01
CA SER A 49 -9.55 19.08 -8.14
C SER A 49 -8.05 19.28 -8.37
N HIS A 50 -7.58 20.51 -8.13
CA HIS A 50 -6.18 20.89 -8.22
C HIS A 50 -5.54 20.92 -6.84
N SER A 51 -4.43 20.20 -6.69
CA SER A 51 -3.61 20.20 -5.48
C SER A 51 -2.52 21.27 -5.56
N VAL A 52 -2.20 21.89 -4.41
CA VAL A 52 -1.02 22.73 -4.24
C VAL A 52 -0.06 22.00 -3.30
N TYR A 53 1.18 21.80 -3.74
CA TYR A 53 2.22 21.20 -2.91
C TYR A 53 2.85 22.24 -1.98
N PHE A 54 2.82 21.97 -0.68
CA PHE A 54 3.55 22.73 0.34
C PHE A 54 4.63 21.83 0.95
N SER A 55 5.91 22.18 0.81
CA SER A 55 7.03 21.36 1.31
C SER A 55 6.90 20.99 2.80
N ASP A 56 6.34 21.88 3.62
CA ASP A 56 6.20 21.66 5.07
C ASP A 56 4.97 20.83 5.45
N LYS A 57 3.98 20.67 4.57
CA LYS A 57 2.66 20.08 4.91
C LYS A 57 2.21 18.94 3.99
N GLY A 58 2.63 18.92 2.73
CA GLY A 58 2.18 17.96 1.71
C GLY A 58 1.26 18.59 0.66
N TYR A 59 0.44 17.78 -0.01
CA TYR A 59 -0.48 18.24 -1.06
C TYR A 59 -1.80 18.69 -0.45
N TYR A 60 -2.16 19.96 -0.61
CA TYR A 60 -3.41 20.52 -0.14
C TYR A 60 -4.39 20.73 -1.30
N HIS A 61 -5.61 20.23 -1.14
CA HIS A 61 -6.71 20.41 -2.08
C HIS A 61 -7.67 21.45 -1.51
N ASP A 62 -7.58 22.69 -2.01
CA ASP A 62 -8.37 23.83 -1.51
C ASP A 62 -9.88 23.61 -1.67
N ASN A 63 -10.31 23.14 -2.84
CA ASN A 63 -11.72 22.85 -3.16
C ASN A 63 -12.35 21.75 -2.28
N LEU A 64 -11.53 20.87 -1.71
CA LEU A 64 -11.99 19.73 -0.90
C LEU A 64 -11.66 19.90 0.59
N ASN A 65 -10.88 20.92 0.94
CA ASN A 65 -10.31 21.17 2.26
C ASN A 65 -9.60 19.93 2.85
N ILE A 66 -8.79 19.25 2.04
CA ILE A 66 -8.07 18.02 2.43
C ILE A 66 -6.57 18.20 2.28
N LEU A 67 -5.85 17.74 3.30
CA LEU A 67 -4.40 17.71 3.34
C LEU A 67 -3.91 16.26 3.18
N ILE A 68 -3.16 16.00 2.10
CA ILE A 68 -2.47 14.74 1.86
C ILE A 68 -1.03 14.89 2.35
N GLU A 69 -0.80 14.43 3.58
CA GLU A 69 0.49 14.49 4.27
C GLU A 69 1.13 13.08 4.41
N LYS A 70 2.27 12.98 5.10
CA LYS A 70 2.99 11.72 5.38
C LYS A 70 2.08 10.56 5.83
N SER A 71 1.09 10.81 6.68
CA SER A 71 0.10 9.82 7.15
C SER A 71 -0.70 9.18 6.01
N CYS A 72 -0.91 9.96 4.93
CA CYS A 72 -1.61 9.58 3.73
C CYS A 72 -0.72 8.88 2.68
N SER A 73 0.57 8.65 2.94
CA SER A 73 1.51 8.07 1.95
C SER A 73 1.24 6.60 1.60
N GLY A 74 0.51 5.86 2.43
CA GLY A 74 0.28 4.42 2.26
C GLY A 74 1.52 3.57 2.57
N PHE A 75 2.60 4.13 3.12
CA PHE A 75 3.86 3.42 3.35
C PHE A 75 3.72 2.18 4.27
N ASN A 76 2.87 2.26 5.29
CA ASN A 76 2.62 1.09 6.15
C ASN A 76 1.95 -0.05 5.38
N PHE A 77 1.02 0.28 4.47
CA PHE A 77 0.40 -0.70 3.59
C PHE A 77 1.42 -1.30 2.62
N LEU A 78 2.32 -0.48 2.05
CA LEU A 78 3.43 -0.93 1.22
C LEU A 78 4.25 -2.02 1.90
N LEU A 79 4.66 -1.77 3.15
CA LEU A 79 5.46 -2.70 3.93
C LEU A 79 4.71 -4.02 4.23
N LEU A 80 3.46 -3.93 4.66
CA LEU A 80 2.64 -5.10 4.94
C LEU A 80 2.39 -5.92 3.68
N CYS A 81 2.06 -5.26 2.57
CA CYS A 81 1.83 -5.88 1.28
C CYS A 81 3.11 -6.54 0.75
N PHE A 82 4.26 -5.86 0.85
CA PHE A 82 5.57 -6.39 0.49
C PHE A 82 5.89 -7.68 1.25
N CYS A 83 5.75 -7.67 2.58
CA CYS A 83 5.97 -8.85 3.40
C CYS A 83 5.04 -9.97 2.95
N MET A 84 3.73 -9.75 2.97
CA MET A 84 2.73 -10.73 2.59
C MET A 84 3.01 -11.37 1.22
N LEU A 85 3.28 -10.56 0.18
CA LEU A 85 3.60 -11.06 -1.16
C LEU A 85 4.91 -11.85 -1.18
N THR A 86 5.93 -11.42 -0.46
CA THR A 86 7.22 -12.12 -0.38
C THR A 86 7.06 -13.50 0.27
N PHE A 87 6.32 -13.59 1.38
CA PHE A 87 6.01 -14.87 2.04
C PHE A 87 5.20 -15.78 1.11
N LEU A 88 4.21 -15.23 0.41
CA LEU A 88 3.36 -15.98 -0.51
C LEU A 88 4.15 -16.49 -1.73
N PHE A 89 4.94 -15.66 -2.38
CA PHE A 89 5.76 -16.05 -3.53
C PHE A 89 6.84 -17.08 -3.15
N LEU A 90 7.49 -16.94 -1.99
CA LEU A 90 8.46 -17.94 -1.50
C LEU A 90 7.83 -19.31 -1.21
N LYS A 91 6.55 -19.35 -0.84
CA LYS A 91 5.79 -20.60 -0.61
C LYS A 91 5.64 -21.42 -1.90
N TYR A 92 5.47 -20.77 -3.05
CA TYR A 92 5.27 -21.43 -4.35
C TYR A 92 6.52 -21.41 -5.26
N ALA A 93 7.64 -20.87 -4.80
CA ALA A 93 8.87 -20.80 -5.58
C ALA A 93 9.74 -22.06 -5.39
N ASP A 94 9.74 -22.93 -6.41
CA ASP A 94 10.57 -24.15 -6.39
C ASP A 94 12.02 -23.89 -6.81
N LYS A 95 12.26 -22.99 -7.78
CA LYS A 95 13.60 -22.70 -8.32
C LYS A 95 14.33 -21.63 -7.51
N THR A 96 15.63 -21.83 -7.24
CA THR A 96 16.48 -20.87 -6.48
C THR A 96 16.51 -19.47 -7.10
N ILE A 97 16.57 -19.38 -8.43
CA ILE A 97 16.51 -18.10 -9.16
C ILE A 97 15.18 -17.37 -8.88
N LEU A 98 14.06 -18.09 -8.87
CA LEU A 98 12.75 -17.50 -8.59
C LEU A 98 12.65 -16.99 -7.14
N LYS A 99 13.30 -17.68 -6.19
CA LYS A 99 13.39 -17.23 -4.79
C LYS A 99 14.17 -15.91 -4.65
N PHE A 100 15.26 -15.74 -5.41
CA PHE A 100 15.99 -14.47 -5.44
C PHE A 100 15.19 -13.35 -6.09
N LEU A 101 14.48 -13.61 -7.19
CA LEU A 101 13.62 -12.63 -7.84
C LEU A 101 12.36 -12.29 -7.03
N THR A 102 11.98 -13.13 -6.07
CA THR A 102 10.76 -12.93 -5.28
C THR A 102 10.75 -11.60 -4.54
N ILE A 103 11.86 -11.23 -3.90
CA ILE A 103 11.97 -9.98 -3.12
C ILE A 103 11.78 -8.74 -3.99
N PRO A 104 12.55 -8.52 -5.09
CA PRO A 104 12.37 -7.35 -5.93
C PRO A 104 11.01 -7.34 -6.63
N ILE A 105 10.48 -8.49 -7.07
CA ILE A 105 9.14 -8.55 -7.68
C ILE A 105 8.07 -8.17 -6.66
N ALA A 106 8.13 -8.69 -5.43
CA ALA A 106 7.17 -8.38 -4.38
C ALA A 106 7.20 -6.88 -4.02
N LEU A 107 8.38 -6.27 -3.99
CA LEU A 107 8.54 -4.84 -3.69
C LEU A 107 7.95 -3.94 -4.79
N ILE A 108 8.19 -4.29 -6.06
CA ILE A 108 7.62 -3.57 -7.20
C ILE A 108 6.09 -3.74 -7.23
N ALA A 109 5.60 -4.96 -7.04
CA ALA A 109 4.17 -5.24 -7.02
C ALA A 109 3.47 -4.50 -5.87
N SER A 110 4.03 -4.53 -4.66
CA SER A 110 3.46 -3.83 -3.51
C SER A 110 3.45 -2.31 -3.72
N TYR A 111 4.44 -1.74 -4.42
CA TYR A 111 4.44 -0.31 -4.77
C TYR A 111 3.24 0.07 -5.64
N PHE A 112 2.98 -0.67 -6.72
CA PHE A 112 1.82 -0.42 -7.58
C PHE A 112 0.50 -0.60 -6.84
N PHE A 113 0.36 -1.67 -6.05
CA PHE A 113 -0.83 -1.86 -5.23
C PHE A 113 -1.01 -0.73 -4.21
N THR A 114 0.07 -0.23 -3.62
CA THR A 114 -0.01 0.88 -2.66
C THR A 114 -0.54 2.13 -3.32
N ILE A 115 -0.05 2.51 -4.49
CA ILE A 115 -0.54 3.71 -5.20
C ILE A 115 -2.05 3.59 -5.44
N PHE A 116 -2.50 2.43 -5.94
CA PHE A 116 -3.91 2.18 -6.25
C PHE A 116 -4.79 2.22 -4.99
N VAL A 117 -4.46 1.41 -3.99
CA VAL A 117 -5.23 1.32 -2.73
C VAL A 117 -5.26 2.65 -2.01
N ASN A 118 -4.13 3.36 -1.98
CA ASN A 118 -4.04 4.64 -1.32
C ASN A 118 -4.87 5.73 -2.04
N ALA A 119 -4.87 5.73 -3.37
CA ALA A 119 -5.75 6.63 -4.14
C ALA A 119 -7.23 6.33 -3.86
N SER A 120 -7.62 5.05 -3.86
CA SER A 120 -8.99 4.64 -3.50
C SER A 120 -9.34 5.04 -2.06
N ARG A 121 -8.42 4.89 -1.11
CA ARG A 121 -8.62 5.31 0.29
C ARG A 121 -8.92 6.81 0.39
N ILE A 122 -8.09 7.65 -0.23
CA ILE A 122 -8.27 9.10 -0.20
C ILE A 122 -9.60 9.47 -0.86
N PHE A 123 -9.91 8.87 -2.01
CA PHE A 123 -11.18 9.09 -2.70
C PHE A 123 -12.41 8.70 -1.86
N VAL A 124 -12.40 7.53 -1.21
CA VAL A 124 -13.48 7.09 -0.33
C VAL A 124 -13.58 8.02 0.89
N SER A 125 -12.46 8.47 1.44
CA SER A 125 -12.47 9.41 2.58
C SER A 125 -13.14 10.74 2.22
N ILE A 126 -12.93 11.25 1.01
CA ILE A 126 -13.59 12.47 0.50
C ILE A 126 -15.11 12.28 0.47
N ILE A 127 -15.59 11.18 -0.12
CA ILE A 127 -17.03 10.91 -0.25
C ILE A 127 -17.68 10.71 1.12
N MET A 128 -17.03 9.92 1.99
CA MET A 128 -17.53 9.66 3.33
C MET A 128 -17.57 10.93 4.18
N GLN A 129 -16.60 11.84 4.03
CA GLN A 129 -16.59 13.12 4.72
C GLN A 129 -17.74 14.03 4.28
N GLN A 130 -18.03 14.10 2.96
CA GLN A 130 -19.18 14.86 2.44
C GLN A 130 -20.51 14.31 2.96
N GLN A 131 -20.66 12.98 3.05
CA GLN A 131 -21.86 12.37 3.60
C GLN A 131 -21.95 12.54 5.12
N ALA A 132 -20.84 12.39 5.85
CA ALA A 132 -20.81 12.53 7.30
C ALA A 132 -21.17 13.95 7.75
N ASN A 133 -20.70 14.99 7.06
CA ASN A 133 -21.09 16.38 7.37
C ASN A 133 -22.61 16.62 7.27
N ASN A 134 -23.33 15.84 6.46
CA ASN A 134 -24.79 15.93 6.36
C ASN A 134 -25.55 15.21 7.48
N PHE A 135 -24.93 14.23 8.15
CA PHE A 135 -25.59 13.38 9.16
C PHE A 135 -25.04 13.56 10.60
N LEU A 136 -23.73 13.82 10.75
CA LEU A 136 -22.99 13.86 12.00
C LEU A 136 -21.90 14.96 11.94
N PRO A 137 -22.29 16.24 12.18
CA PRO A 137 -21.39 17.38 12.00
C PRO A 137 -20.20 17.41 12.99
N ASP A 138 -20.25 16.68 14.10
CA ASP A 138 -19.26 16.78 15.19
C ASP A 138 -18.15 15.71 15.16
N ILE A 139 -18.05 14.87 14.12
CA ILE A 139 -16.97 13.88 14.03
C ILE A 139 -15.69 14.54 13.50
N PRO A 140 -14.56 14.47 14.23
CA PRO A 140 -13.29 15.01 13.75
C PRO A 140 -12.88 14.36 12.42
N HIS A 141 -12.58 15.19 11.42
CA HIS A 141 -12.13 14.74 10.08
C HIS A 141 -10.94 13.76 10.15
N LEU A 142 -10.08 13.93 11.15
CA LEU A 142 -8.95 13.05 11.40
C LEU A 142 -9.37 11.59 11.71
N ILE A 143 -10.39 11.40 12.57
CA ILE A 143 -10.83 10.07 13.01
C ILE A 143 -11.52 9.33 11.87
N LEU A 144 -12.36 10.03 11.08
CA LEU A 144 -13.00 9.44 9.91
C LEU A 144 -11.97 9.01 8.86
N HIS A 145 -10.97 9.85 8.60
CA HIS A 145 -9.91 9.53 7.65
C HIS A 145 -9.10 8.31 8.09
N GLU A 146 -8.75 8.22 9.38
CA GLU A 146 -8.02 7.06 9.93
C GLU A 146 -8.85 5.77 9.87
N LEU A 147 -10.13 5.80 10.26
CA LEU A 147 -11.01 4.63 10.23
C LEU A 147 -11.24 4.11 8.81
N VAL A 148 -11.58 5.00 7.88
CA VAL A 148 -11.68 4.66 6.45
C VAL A 148 -10.36 4.06 5.97
N GLY A 149 -9.23 4.62 6.42
CA GLY A 149 -7.91 4.10 6.11
C GLY A 149 -7.66 2.67 6.60
N VAL A 150 -8.06 2.33 7.83
CA VAL A 150 -7.92 0.97 8.35
C VAL A 150 -8.79 -0.01 7.56
N ILE A 151 -10.06 0.34 7.35
CA ILE A 151 -11.03 -0.52 6.66
C ILE A 151 -10.56 -0.79 5.22
N THR A 152 -10.29 0.27 4.46
CA THR A 152 -9.86 0.16 3.06
C THR A 152 -8.56 -0.64 2.94
N ASN A 153 -7.54 -0.30 3.73
CA ASN A 153 -6.26 -1.01 3.68
C ASN A 153 -6.41 -2.50 4.02
N LEU A 154 -7.17 -2.85 5.06
CA LEU A 154 -7.36 -4.26 5.44
C LEU A 154 -8.11 -5.04 4.36
N THR A 155 -9.21 -4.48 3.83
CA THR A 155 -10.01 -5.10 2.77
C THR A 155 -9.17 -5.36 1.52
N PHE A 156 -8.41 -4.37 1.06
CA PHE A 156 -7.55 -4.53 -0.10
C PHE A 156 -6.38 -5.49 0.16
N LEU A 157 -5.80 -5.49 1.36
CA LEU A 157 -4.72 -6.41 1.71
C LEU A 157 -5.21 -7.87 1.62
N ILE A 158 -6.38 -8.16 2.18
CA ILE A 158 -7.01 -9.48 2.13
C ILE A 158 -7.35 -9.85 0.68
N LEU A 159 -7.91 -8.91 -0.10
CA LEU A 159 -8.26 -9.16 -1.49
C LEU A 159 -7.00 -9.49 -2.32
N ILE A 160 -5.92 -8.73 -2.16
CA ILE A 160 -4.63 -8.98 -2.83
C ILE A 160 -4.08 -10.34 -2.43
N TYR A 161 -4.16 -10.72 -1.15
CA TYR A 161 -3.77 -12.04 -0.68
C TYR A 161 -4.54 -13.15 -1.42
N ILE A 162 -5.87 -13.09 -1.40
CA ILE A 162 -6.74 -14.13 -1.96
C ILE A 162 -6.51 -14.25 -3.48
N VAL A 163 -6.47 -13.12 -4.18
CA VAL A 163 -6.25 -13.09 -5.64
C VAL A 163 -4.87 -13.66 -5.99
N SER A 164 -3.84 -13.23 -5.25
CA SER A 164 -2.47 -13.70 -5.48
C SER A 164 -2.33 -15.19 -5.18
N GLU A 165 -2.92 -15.68 -4.07
CA GLU A 165 -2.87 -17.09 -3.69
C GLU A 165 -3.59 -17.96 -4.72
N LYS A 166 -4.77 -17.53 -5.19
CA LYS A 166 -5.52 -18.23 -6.23
C LYS A 166 -4.75 -18.28 -7.55
N PHE A 167 -4.15 -17.16 -7.97
CA PHE A 167 -3.36 -17.10 -9.20
C PHE A 167 -2.14 -18.02 -9.16
N LEU A 168 -1.40 -18.02 -8.05
CA LEU A 168 -0.23 -18.86 -7.85
C LEU A 168 -0.59 -20.34 -7.74
N THR A 169 -1.66 -20.67 -7.03
CA THR A 169 -2.12 -22.06 -6.87
C THR A 169 -2.53 -22.66 -8.20
N ASN A 170 -3.28 -21.91 -9.02
CA ASN A 170 -3.67 -22.35 -10.36
C ASN A 170 -2.43 -22.57 -11.25
N LYS A 171 -1.47 -21.65 -11.24
CA LYS A 171 -0.21 -21.79 -12.00
C LYS A 171 0.61 -23.01 -11.54
N TYR A 172 0.69 -23.24 -10.24
CA TYR A 172 1.41 -24.37 -9.66
C TYR A 172 0.78 -25.72 -10.03
N GLN A 173 -0.55 -25.81 -10.02
CA GLN A 173 -1.27 -27.02 -10.45
C GLN A 173 -1.04 -27.33 -11.93
N ASN A 174 -1.13 -26.34 -12.81
CA ASN A 174 -0.86 -26.52 -14.24
C ASN A 174 0.57 -26.96 -14.53
N ALA A 175 1.56 -26.48 -13.76
CA ALA A 175 2.96 -26.87 -13.89
C ALA A 175 3.27 -28.32 -13.41
N LYS A 176 2.35 -28.97 -12.69
CA LYS A 176 2.46 -30.39 -12.31
C LYS A 176 1.82 -31.35 -13.32
N LEU A 177 0.98 -30.83 -14.21
CA LEU A 177 0.25 -31.59 -15.22
C LEU A 177 0.99 -31.62 -16.59
N THR A 178 2.14 -30.95 -16.67
CA THR A 178 3.07 -30.93 -17.82
C THR A 178 4.37 -31.63 -17.44
#